data_AF-A0A1V6H2Q4-F1
#
_entry.id   AF-A0A1V6H2Q4-F1
#
_cell.length_a   1.000
_cell.length_b   1.000
_cell.length_c   1.000
_cell.angle_alpha   90.00
_cell.angle_beta   90.00
_cell.angle_gamma   90.00
#
_symmetry.space_group_name_H-M   'P 1'
#
loop_
_entity.id
_entity.type
_entity.pdbx_description
1 polymer ?
#
loop_
_entity_poly.entity_id
_entity_poly.type
_entity_poly.pdbx_seq_one_letter_code
_entity_poly.pdbx_strand_id
1 'polypeptide(L)'
;MHVTGFSGDLAETHRPLHWRQIAKYSGFNMLNLGILYETLLRWVPAATSVFAQASKLISRRIDPETNHKVKVGTADSVQVLTEHKGGAVGTFRLSGVLWHGHKTEIAPYGRRGTLIYDLASDELRGGRAREDLQPMPIPEAYRGGWRVEEDFVAAIREGRHVMRTDFLTGVLYMHFTEAVARSSRHQEPVALPLSEFSNPSL
;
A
#
# COMPACT_ATOMS: atom_id res chain seq x y z
N MET A 1 -3.05 12.52 5.80
CA MET A 1 -2.17 11.35 6.06
C MET A 1 -1.23 11.17 4.89
N HIS A 2 0.04 10.84 5.15
CA HIS A 2 1.03 10.64 4.10
C HIS A 2 1.57 9.22 4.18
N VAL A 3 1.54 8.51 3.06
CA VAL A 3 2.03 7.15 2.93
C VAL A 3 3.11 7.12 1.87
N THR A 4 4.27 6.59 2.22
CA THR A 4 5.43 6.47 1.35
C THR A 4 5.84 5.01 1.23
N GLY A 5 6.06 4.53 0.00
CA GLY A 5 6.60 3.20 -0.28
C GLY A 5 7.61 3.27 -1.42
N PHE A 6 8.85 3.58 -1.07
CA PHE A 6 9.95 3.77 -2.01
C PHE A 6 10.96 2.64 -1.91
N SER A 7 11.35 2.10 -3.07
CA SER A 7 12.46 1.18 -3.20
C SER A 7 13.13 1.30 -4.58
N GLY A 8 14.28 0.64 -4.73
CA GLY A 8 14.99 0.49 -6.01
C GLY A 8 14.86 -0.91 -6.62
N ASP A 9 14.00 -1.78 -6.08
CA ASP A 9 13.97 -3.21 -6.44
C ASP A 9 13.62 -3.46 -7.91
N LEU A 10 12.90 -2.51 -8.51
CA LEU A 10 12.49 -2.52 -9.91
C LEU A 10 13.28 -1.49 -10.73
N ALA A 11 14.29 -0.81 -10.19
CA ALA A 11 15.04 0.22 -10.93
C ALA A 11 15.97 -0.38 -12.00
N GLU A 12 16.48 -1.60 -11.75
CA GLU A 12 17.38 -2.30 -12.65
C GLU A 12 16.63 -2.91 -13.84
N THR A 13 16.91 -2.45 -15.06
CA THR A 13 16.14 -2.79 -16.27
C THR A 13 16.40 -4.20 -16.80
N HIS A 14 17.55 -4.79 -16.48
CA HIS A 14 17.93 -6.13 -16.94
C HIS A 14 17.48 -7.25 -15.99
N ARG A 15 16.98 -6.91 -14.80
CA ARG A 15 16.36 -7.92 -13.93
C ARG A 15 15.16 -8.56 -14.65
N PRO A 16 14.99 -9.90 -14.50
CA PRO A 16 13.82 -10.59 -15.00
C PRO A 16 12.51 -9.98 -14.47
N LEU A 17 11.42 -10.26 -15.18
CA LEU A 17 10.07 -9.91 -14.78
C LEU A 17 9.75 -10.56 -13.43
N HIS A 18 9.41 -9.75 -12.44
CA HIS A 18 9.02 -10.23 -11.11
C HIS A 18 7.52 -10.58 -11.10
N TRP A 19 7.09 -11.54 -10.28
CA TRP A 19 5.67 -11.94 -10.19
C TRP A 19 4.73 -10.76 -9.89
N ARG A 20 5.23 -9.79 -9.11
CA ARG A 20 4.48 -8.56 -8.75
C ARG A 20 4.26 -7.61 -9.92
N GLN A 21 4.98 -7.82 -11.01
CA GLN A 21 4.85 -7.11 -12.28
C GLN A 21 3.92 -7.83 -13.26
N ILE A 22 3.46 -9.05 -12.93
CA ILE A 22 2.57 -9.86 -13.76
C ILE A 22 1.13 -9.60 -13.33
N ALA A 23 0.32 -9.05 -14.24
CA ALA A 23 -1.07 -8.68 -13.96
C ALA A 23 -1.93 -9.89 -13.53
N LYS A 24 -1.70 -11.06 -14.14
CA LYS A 24 -2.38 -12.32 -13.76
C LYS A 24 -2.23 -12.66 -12.28
N TYR A 25 -1.08 -12.37 -11.67
CA TYR A 25 -0.80 -12.68 -10.28
C TYR A 25 -1.10 -11.53 -9.32
N SER A 26 -0.97 -10.29 -9.80
CA SER A 26 -1.06 -9.10 -8.94
C SER A 26 -2.40 -8.39 -9.01
N GLY A 27 -3.22 -8.67 -10.03
CA GLY A 27 -4.47 -7.98 -10.30
C GLY A 27 -4.26 -6.46 -10.36
N PHE A 28 -5.07 -5.72 -9.59
CA PHE A 28 -4.96 -4.26 -9.46
C PHE A 28 -3.94 -3.80 -8.42
N ASN A 29 -3.34 -4.70 -7.64
CA ASN A 29 -2.39 -4.31 -6.61
C ASN A 29 -1.04 -3.97 -7.24
N MET A 30 -0.66 -2.69 -7.15
CA MET A 30 0.59 -2.16 -7.68
C MET A 30 1.55 -1.93 -6.51
N LEU A 31 2.81 -2.40 -6.64
CA LEU A 31 3.81 -2.27 -5.56
C LEU A 31 3.23 -2.77 -4.22
N ASN A 32 3.54 -2.13 -3.10
CA ASN A 32 2.98 -2.44 -1.78
C ASN A 32 1.70 -1.63 -1.45
N LEU A 33 0.99 -1.10 -2.45
CA LEU A 33 -0.17 -0.21 -2.25
C LEU A 33 -1.20 -0.80 -1.28
N GLY A 34 -1.65 -2.02 -1.56
CA GLY A 34 -2.70 -2.62 -0.78
C GLY A 34 -2.31 -2.87 0.69
N ILE A 35 -1.10 -3.43 0.94
CA ILE A 35 -0.67 -3.75 2.32
C ILE A 35 -0.46 -2.47 3.15
N LEU A 36 -0.01 -1.38 2.51
CA LEU A 36 0.08 -0.08 3.19
C LEU A 36 -1.30 0.49 3.49
N TYR A 37 -2.26 0.36 2.58
CA TYR A 37 -3.64 0.81 2.82
C TYR A 37 -4.30 -0.01 3.94
N GLU A 38 -4.19 -1.34 3.92
CA GLU A 38 -4.68 -2.20 5.00
C GLU A 38 -4.08 -1.84 6.36
N THR A 39 -2.78 -1.57 6.40
CA THR A 39 -2.11 -1.13 7.64
C THR A 39 -2.66 0.21 8.11
N LEU A 40 -2.86 1.15 7.19
CA LEU A 40 -3.40 2.48 7.48
C LEU A 40 -4.84 2.42 8.04
N LEU A 41 -5.68 1.48 7.56
CA LEU A 41 -7.06 1.30 8.04
C LEU A 41 -7.16 1.04 9.56
N ARG A 42 -6.06 0.64 10.20
CA ARG A 42 -6.00 0.48 11.66
C ARG A 42 -6.04 1.79 12.42
N TRP A 43 -5.75 2.92 11.76
CA TRP A 43 -5.55 4.23 12.41
C TRP A 43 -6.50 5.30 11.90
N VAL A 44 -7.06 5.14 10.70
CA VAL A 44 -7.93 6.12 10.05
C VAL A 44 -9.14 5.45 9.41
N PRO A 45 -10.27 6.17 9.23
CA PRO A 45 -11.40 5.65 8.46
C PRO A 45 -11.00 5.29 7.03
N ALA A 46 -11.74 4.36 6.40
CA ALA A 46 -11.57 4.05 4.99
C ALA A 46 -11.73 5.29 4.09
N ALA A 47 -11.03 5.29 2.96
CA ALA A 47 -11.17 6.31 1.95
C ALA A 47 -12.57 6.28 1.32
N THR A 48 -13.12 7.44 1.02
CA THR A 48 -14.41 7.66 0.37
C THR A 48 -14.27 8.08 -1.10
N SER A 49 -13.08 8.56 -1.49
CA SER A 49 -12.75 8.91 -2.87
C SER A 49 -11.25 8.82 -3.09
N VAL A 50 -10.83 8.48 -4.32
CA VAL A 50 -9.44 8.48 -4.74
C VAL A 50 -9.25 9.18 -6.08
N PHE A 51 -8.13 9.88 -6.25
CA PHE A 51 -7.63 10.34 -7.55
C PHE A 51 -6.19 9.87 -7.73
N ALA A 52 -5.86 9.19 -8.82
CA ALA A 52 -4.58 8.52 -8.96
C ALA A 52 -3.90 8.74 -10.30
N GLN A 53 -2.57 8.70 -10.26
CA GLN A 53 -1.71 8.59 -11.44
C GLN A 53 -0.77 7.40 -11.24
N ALA A 54 -0.64 6.58 -12.28
CA ALA A 54 0.20 5.39 -12.25
C ALA A 54 0.99 5.29 -13.56
N SER A 55 2.28 4.95 -13.44
CA SER A 55 3.21 4.87 -14.56
C SER A 55 3.98 3.56 -14.54
N LYS A 56 4.27 3.04 -15.74
CA LYS A 56 5.20 1.94 -15.97
C LYS A 56 6.47 2.53 -16.60
N LEU A 57 7.31 3.12 -15.76
CA LEU A 57 8.55 3.77 -16.19
C LEU A 57 9.50 2.77 -16.86
N ILE A 58 9.50 1.51 -16.40
CA ILE A 58 10.11 0.37 -17.07
C ILE A 58 9.00 -0.55 -17.58
N SER A 59 8.63 -0.35 -18.85
CA SER A 59 7.44 -0.97 -19.44
C SER A 59 7.63 -2.40 -19.94
N ARG A 60 8.87 -2.90 -20.04
CA ARG A 60 9.19 -4.23 -20.59
C ARG A 60 10.36 -4.89 -19.86
N ARG A 61 10.26 -6.20 -19.61
CA ARG A 61 11.28 -7.03 -18.95
C ARG A 61 11.36 -8.42 -19.59
N ILE A 62 12.44 -9.15 -19.33
CA ILE A 62 12.59 -10.54 -19.76
C ILE A 62 11.74 -11.43 -18.86
N ASP A 63 10.83 -12.19 -19.46
CA ASP A 63 10.07 -13.22 -18.77
C ASP A 63 10.98 -14.43 -18.48
N PRO A 64 11.15 -14.85 -17.21
CA PRO A 64 12.01 -15.99 -16.86
C PRO A 64 11.50 -17.33 -17.41
N GLU A 65 10.21 -17.48 -17.71
CA GLU A 65 9.64 -18.74 -18.23
C GLU A 65 9.87 -18.89 -19.74
N THR A 66 9.71 -17.80 -20.49
CA THR A 66 9.77 -17.82 -21.97
C THR A 66 11.08 -17.25 -22.53
N ASN A 67 11.90 -16.61 -21.70
CA ASN A 67 13.10 -15.86 -22.07
C ASN A 67 12.84 -14.73 -23.10
N HIS A 68 11.59 -14.30 -23.25
CA HIS A 68 11.18 -13.26 -24.19
C HIS A 68 10.94 -11.92 -23.47
N LYS A 69 11.15 -10.81 -24.18
CA LYS A 69 10.87 -9.47 -23.65
C LYS A 69 9.37 -9.14 -23.71
N VAL A 70 8.70 -9.24 -22.56
CA VAL A 70 7.25 -9.02 -22.43
C VAL A 70 6.94 -7.65 -21.80
N LYS A 71 5.68 -7.22 -21.88
CA LYS A 71 5.21 -5.99 -21.23
C LYS A 71 5.00 -6.24 -19.73
N VAL A 72 5.37 -5.25 -18.92
CA VAL A 72 5.05 -5.23 -17.49
C VAL A 72 3.55 -4.95 -17.29
N GLY A 73 2.91 -5.71 -16.41
CA GLY A 73 1.46 -5.70 -16.13
C GLY A 73 1.01 -4.63 -15.13
N THR A 74 1.78 -4.38 -14.08
CA THR A 74 1.45 -3.41 -13.01
C THR A 74 2.37 -2.18 -13.03
N ALA A 75 1.94 -1.06 -12.45
CA ALA A 75 2.76 0.15 -12.40
C ALA A 75 3.95 0.01 -11.44
N ASP A 76 5.05 0.69 -11.77
CA ASP A 76 6.26 0.77 -10.93
C ASP A 76 6.41 2.14 -10.23
N SER A 77 5.50 3.07 -10.51
CA SER A 77 5.34 4.35 -9.82
C SER A 77 3.86 4.72 -9.74
N VAL A 78 3.36 5.01 -8.54
CA VAL A 78 1.95 5.34 -8.28
C VAL A 78 1.85 6.50 -7.29
N GLN A 79 0.98 7.46 -7.59
CA GLN A 79 0.59 8.54 -6.69
C GLN A 79 -0.93 8.53 -6.53
N VAL A 80 -1.41 8.65 -5.30
CA VAL A 80 -2.85 8.64 -5.00
C VAL A 80 -3.17 9.78 -4.05
N LEU A 81 -4.19 10.56 -4.38
CA LEU A 81 -4.88 11.48 -3.47
C LEU A 81 -6.12 10.80 -2.93
N THR A 82 -6.40 10.97 -1.65
CA THR A 82 -7.48 10.28 -0.95
C THR A 82 -8.29 11.26 -0.12
N GLU A 83 -9.60 11.05 -0.09
CA GLU A 83 -10.53 11.70 0.83
C GLU A 83 -11.13 10.65 1.76
N HIS A 84 -11.45 11.06 2.99
CA HIS A 84 -11.96 10.19 4.03
C HIS A 84 -13.12 10.86 4.75
N LYS A 85 -13.95 10.04 5.41
CA LYS A 85 -15.05 10.54 6.25
C LYS A 85 -14.52 11.56 7.27
N GLY A 86 -15.21 12.69 7.39
CA GLY A 86 -14.82 13.79 8.28
C GLY A 86 -13.84 14.81 7.67
N GLY A 87 -13.62 14.76 6.35
CA GLY A 87 -12.83 15.76 5.62
C GLY A 87 -11.32 15.57 5.73
N ALA A 88 -10.86 14.43 6.26
CA ALA A 88 -9.46 14.09 6.25
C ALA A 88 -9.00 13.76 4.82
N VAL A 89 -7.82 14.25 4.45
CA VAL A 89 -7.20 14.00 3.15
C VAL A 89 -5.90 13.24 3.30
N GLY A 90 -5.49 12.54 2.24
CA GLY A 90 -4.26 11.79 2.24
C GLY A 90 -3.55 11.71 0.89
N THR A 91 -2.28 11.33 0.96
CA THR A 91 -1.44 11.11 -0.21
C THR A 91 -0.65 9.83 -0.06
N PHE A 92 -0.69 8.99 -1.09
CA PHE A 92 0.18 7.83 -1.25
C PHE A 92 1.22 8.14 -2.33
N ARG A 93 2.49 7.86 -2.04
CA ARG A 93 3.59 7.95 -2.98
C ARG A 93 4.37 6.66 -2.96
N LEU A 94 4.21 5.87 -4.00
CA LEU A 94 4.89 4.59 -4.13
C LEU A 94 5.72 4.56 -5.41
N SER A 95 6.95 4.06 -5.32
CA SER A 95 7.81 3.87 -6.48
C SER A 95 8.86 2.80 -6.21
N GLY A 96 8.97 1.83 -7.11
CA GLY A 96 9.97 0.76 -7.05
C GLY A 96 11.24 1.06 -7.86
N VAL A 97 11.35 2.25 -8.46
CA VAL A 97 12.45 2.63 -9.37
C VAL A 97 13.34 3.74 -8.81
N LEU A 98 13.35 3.95 -7.50
CA LEU A 98 14.13 5.01 -6.85
C LEU A 98 15.41 4.45 -6.24
N TRP A 99 16.54 4.65 -6.92
CA TRP A 99 17.86 4.37 -6.36
C TRP A 99 18.07 5.17 -5.07
N HIS A 100 18.54 4.49 -4.02
CA HIS A 100 18.83 5.07 -2.70
C HIS A 100 17.64 5.73 -1.98
N GLY A 101 16.43 5.62 -2.53
CA GLY A 101 15.23 6.25 -1.97
C GLY A 101 14.48 5.39 -0.97
N HIS A 102 15.08 4.31 -0.46
CA HIS A 102 14.38 3.30 0.34
C HIS A 102 13.69 3.91 1.56
N LYS A 103 12.37 3.87 1.57
CA LYS A 103 11.54 4.43 2.64
C LYS A 103 10.16 3.81 2.63
N THR A 104 9.73 3.24 3.75
CA THR A 104 8.34 2.77 3.92
C THR A 104 7.76 3.39 5.16
N GLU A 105 6.90 4.40 5.00
CA GLU A 105 6.47 5.25 6.11
C GLU A 105 4.96 5.53 6.02
N ILE A 106 4.30 5.51 7.16
CA ILE A 106 2.93 6.00 7.31
C ILE A 106 2.91 7.11 8.36
N ALA A 107 2.44 8.29 7.96
CA ALA A 107 2.47 9.50 8.76
C ALA A 107 1.08 10.18 8.81
N PRO A 108 0.26 9.88 9.82
CA PRO A 108 -0.92 10.69 10.13
C PRO A 108 -0.52 12.01 10.81
N TYR A 109 -1.11 13.10 10.33
CA TYR A 109 -0.95 14.44 10.88
C TYR A 109 -2.32 14.94 11.35
N GLY A 110 -2.39 15.38 12.60
CA GLY A 110 -3.61 15.90 13.20
C GLY A 110 -3.39 17.26 13.84
N ARG A 111 -4.49 17.89 14.26
CA ARG A 111 -4.46 19.21 14.90
C ARG A 111 -3.56 19.27 16.15
N ARG A 112 -3.46 18.18 16.90
CA ARG A 112 -2.74 18.12 18.19
C ARG A 112 -1.30 17.61 18.05
N GLY A 113 -0.89 17.15 16.88
CA GLY A 113 0.42 16.54 16.71
C GLY A 113 0.47 15.53 15.56
N THR A 114 1.59 14.84 15.52
CA THR A 114 1.98 13.96 14.43
C THR A 114 2.43 12.62 14.99
N LEU A 115 2.12 11.54 14.27
CA LEU A 115 2.80 10.26 14.41
C LEU A 115 3.42 9.90 13.07
N ILE A 116 4.61 9.32 13.11
CA ILE A 116 5.32 8.83 11.93
C ILE A 116 5.85 7.45 12.28
N TYR A 117 5.38 6.43 11.57
CA TYR A 117 5.89 5.08 11.70
C TYR A 117 6.68 4.72 10.45
N ASP A 118 7.97 4.45 10.63
CA ASP A 118 8.84 3.88 9.59
C ASP A 118 8.79 2.35 9.72
N LEU A 119 8.15 1.72 8.72
CA LEU A 119 7.97 0.27 8.68
C LEU A 119 9.25 -0.46 8.28
N ALA A 120 10.23 0.23 7.69
CA ALA A 120 11.49 -0.37 7.30
C ALA A 120 12.46 -0.46 8.49
N SER A 121 12.50 0.57 9.35
CA SER A 121 13.33 0.56 10.57
C SER A 121 12.59 0.10 11.83
N ASP A 122 11.26 -0.13 11.76
CA ASP A 122 10.41 -0.40 12.92
C ASP A 122 10.48 0.71 13.99
N GLU A 123 10.50 1.97 13.53
CA GLU A 123 10.64 3.13 14.39
C GLU A 123 9.38 3.98 14.41
N LEU A 124 8.86 4.23 15.61
CA LEU A 124 7.79 5.19 15.84
C LEU A 124 8.38 6.52 16.30
N ARG A 125 7.94 7.61 15.69
CA ARG A 125 8.22 8.98 16.11
C ARG A 125 6.92 9.74 16.30
N GLY A 126 6.90 10.66 17.24
CA GLY A 126 5.74 11.51 17.48
C GLY A 126 6.09 12.79 18.21
N GLY A 127 5.18 13.74 18.13
CA GLY A 127 5.33 15.05 18.76
C GLY A 127 4.00 15.78 18.80
N ARG A 128 3.75 16.55 19.86
CA ARG A 128 2.58 17.42 19.92
C ARG A 128 2.79 18.62 19.00
N ALA A 129 1.71 19.33 18.70
CA ALA A 129 1.79 20.56 17.95
C ALA A 129 2.74 21.55 18.66
N ARG A 130 3.72 22.09 17.92
CA ARG A 130 4.77 23.02 18.39
C ARG A 130 5.86 22.40 19.28
N GLU A 131 5.91 21.08 19.38
CA GLU A 131 7.03 20.34 19.96
C GLU A 131 7.81 19.64 18.84
N ASP A 132 9.06 19.30 19.13
CA ASP A 132 9.87 18.53 18.21
C ASP A 132 9.36 17.09 18.07
N LEU A 133 9.54 16.53 16.88
CA LEU A 133 9.28 15.11 16.65
C LEU A 133 10.37 14.29 17.35
N GLN A 134 9.99 13.41 18.27
CA GLN A 134 10.91 12.60 19.05
C GLN A 134 10.67 11.11 18.80
N PRO A 135 11.71 10.26 18.94
CA PRO A 135 11.52 8.81 19.00
C PRO A 135 10.56 8.44 20.13
N MET A 136 9.63 7.54 19.84
CA MET A 136 8.68 6.99 20.78
C MET A 136 8.93 5.48 20.90
N PRO A 137 9.50 4.98 22.02
CA PRO A 137 9.76 3.56 22.17
C PRO A 137 8.45 2.78 22.16
N ILE A 138 8.38 1.73 21.34
CA ILE A 138 7.25 0.80 21.30
C ILE A 138 7.37 -0.10 22.54
N PRO A 139 6.41 -0.08 23.48
CA PRO A 139 6.45 -0.96 24.66
C PRO A 139 6.45 -2.44 24.25
N GLU A 140 7.14 -3.27 25.03
CA GLU A 140 7.31 -4.71 24.73
C GLU A 140 5.97 -5.42 24.49
N ALA A 141 4.95 -5.12 25.29
CA ALA A 141 3.61 -5.71 25.15
C ALA A 141 2.91 -5.38 23.82
N TYR A 142 3.37 -4.34 23.10
CA TYR A 142 2.85 -3.95 21.79
C TYR A 142 3.77 -4.34 20.64
N ARG A 143 4.99 -4.81 20.92
CA ARG A 143 5.86 -5.35 19.89
C ARG A 143 5.25 -6.61 19.32
N GLY A 144 5.33 -6.75 18.01
CA GLY A 144 4.80 -7.90 17.30
C GLY A 144 5.64 -8.16 16.06
N GLY A 145 5.69 -9.43 15.66
CA GLY A 145 6.31 -9.84 14.41
C GLY A 145 5.28 -10.16 13.33
N TRP A 146 5.79 -10.54 12.17
CA TRP A 146 4.99 -11.16 11.13
C TRP A 146 4.46 -12.52 11.62
N ARG A 147 3.14 -12.62 11.81
CA ARG A 147 2.46 -13.82 12.31
C ARG A 147 1.23 -14.20 11.49
N VAL A 148 1.15 -13.75 10.24
CA VAL A 148 -0.06 -13.91 9.40
C VAL A 148 -0.41 -15.39 9.23
N GLU A 149 0.57 -16.22 8.90
CA GLU A 149 0.38 -17.67 8.69
C GLU A 149 0.03 -18.39 9.99
N GLU A 150 0.69 -18.02 11.09
CA GLU A 150 0.44 -18.59 12.42
C GLU A 150 -0.98 -18.24 12.91
N ASP A 151 -1.38 -16.98 12.79
CA ASP A 151 -2.70 -16.52 13.19
C ASP A 151 -3.80 -17.14 12.32
N PHE A 152 -3.54 -17.35 11.02
CA PHE A 152 -4.47 -18.07 10.13
C PHE A 152 -4.65 -19.54 10.55
N VAL A 153 -3.56 -20.26 10.79
CA VAL A 153 -3.62 -21.66 11.24
C VAL A 153 -4.32 -21.77 12.59
N ALA A 154 -4.04 -20.86 13.52
CA ALA A 154 -4.69 -20.84 14.83
C ALA A 154 -6.18 -20.47 14.74
N ALA A 155 -6.58 -19.59 13.82
CA ALA A 155 -7.99 -19.29 13.59
C ALA A 155 -8.77 -20.54 13.16
N ILE A 156 -8.17 -21.38 12.30
CA ILE A 156 -8.80 -22.63 11.84
C ILE A 156 -8.78 -23.71 12.93
N ARG A 157 -7.63 -23.94 13.55
CA ARG A 157 -7.42 -25.08 14.46
C ARG A 157 -7.93 -24.84 15.87
N GLU A 158 -7.84 -23.61 16.34
CA GLU A 158 -8.11 -23.22 17.73
C GLU A 158 -9.28 -22.24 17.86
N GLY A 159 -9.85 -21.77 16.75
CA GLY A 159 -10.91 -20.76 16.75
C GLY A 159 -10.42 -19.37 17.19
N ARG A 160 -9.12 -19.09 17.10
CA ARG A 160 -8.55 -17.79 17.47
C ARG A 160 -9.14 -16.68 16.59
N HIS A 161 -9.62 -15.60 17.20
CA HIS A 161 -10.21 -14.49 16.47
C HIS A 161 -9.16 -13.71 15.66
N VAL A 162 -9.46 -13.43 14.39
CA VAL A 162 -8.60 -12.63 13.51
C VAL A 162 -8.80 -11.14 13.83
N MET A 163 -7.76 -10.47 14.30
CA MET A 163 -7.87 -9.11 14.84
C MET A 163 -7.49 -7.99 13.86
N ARG A 164 -6.63 -8.25 12.86
CA ARG A 164 -5.94 -7.20 12.08
C ARG A 164 -6.14 -7.28 10.57
N THR A 165 -6.59 -8.43 10.07
CA THR A 165 -6.73 -8.76 8.65
C THR A 165 -8.01 -9.56 8.44
N ASP A 166 -9.12 -9.02 8.97
CA ASP A 166 -10.43 -9.66 8.81
C ASP A 166 -10.96 -9.53 7.38
N PHE A 167 -12.03 -10.25 7.09
CA PHE A 167 -12.62 -10.30 5.75
C PHE A 167 -13.06 -8.91 5.25
N LEU A 168 -13.66 -8.09 6.13
CA LEU A 168 -14.13 -6.76 5.75
C LEU A 168 -12.97 -5.84 5.39
N THR A 169 -11.88 -5.91 6.14
CA THR A 169 -10.64 -5.19 5.85
C THR A 169 -10.07 -5.62 4.49
N GLY A 170 -10.10 -6.91 4.19
CA GLY A 170 -9.74 -7.45 2.88
C GLY A 170 -10.63 -6.91 1.73
N VAL A 171 -11.93 -6.75 1.97
CA VAL A 171 -12.85 -6.16 0.97
C VAL A 171 -12.54 -4.67 0.75
N LEU A 172 -12.27 -3.91 1.81
CA LEU A 172 -11.88 -2.50 1.72
C LEU A 172 -10.57 -2.33 0.94
N TYR A 173 -9.60 -3.22 1.17
CA TYR A 173 -8.37 -3.31 0.39
C TYR A 173 -8.65 -3.48 -1.11
N MET A 174 -9.54 -4.42 -1.46
CA MET A 174 -9.84 -4.73 -2.85
C MET A 174 -10.51 -3.56 -3.55
N HIS A 175 -11.49 -2.92 -2.89
CA HIS A 175 -12.10 -1.70 -3.39
C HIS A 175 -11.07 -0.60 -3.65
N PHE A 176 -10.15 -0.37 -2.70
CA PHE A 176 -9.17 0.70 -2.81
C PHE A 176 -8.18 0.48 -3.95
N THR A 177 -7.57 -0.70 -4.02
CA THR A 177 -6.57 -1.01 -5.08
C THR A 177 -7.19 -0.93 -6.48
N GLU A 178 -8.42 -1.41 -6.64
CA GLU A 178 -9.14 -1.29 -7.91
C GLU A 178 -9.55 0.15 -8.22
N ALA A 179 -10.06 0.92 -7.26
CA ALA A 179 -10.40 2.33 -7.47
C ALA A 179 -9.18 3.15 -7.90
N VAL A 180 -8.01 2.89 -7.32
CA VAL A 180 -6.75 3.50 -7.75
C VAL A 180 -6.41 3.13 -9.19
N ALA A 181 -6.57 1.85 -9.57
CA ALA A 181 -6.35 1.42 -10.94
C ALA A 181 -7.30 2.09 -11.93
N ARG A 182 -8.62 2.14 -11.63
CA ARG A 182 -9.64 2.82 -12.45
C ARG A 182 -9.34 4.30 -12.59
N SER A 183 -9.10 4.99 -11.48
CA SER A 183 -8.76 6.42 -11.48
C SER A 183 -7.52 6.71 -12.32
N SER A 184 -6.47 5.88 -12.21
CA SER A 184 -5.26 6.05 -13.02
C SER A 184 -5.48 5.83 -14.52
N ARG A 185 -6.43 4.98 -14.91
CA ARG A 185 -6.73 4.72 -16.33
C ARG A 185 -7.59 5.82 -16.95
N HIS A 186 -8.58 6.29 -16.22
CA HIS A 186 -9.58 7.26 -16.71
C HIS A 186 -9.22 8.71 -16.37
N GLN A 187 -8.22 8.92 -15.51
CA GLN A 187 -7.79 10.25 -15.05
C GLN A 187 -8.94 11.04 -14.42
N GLU A 188 -9.76 10.37 -13.61
CA GLU A 188 -10.91 10.93 -12.90
C GLU A 188 -10.98 10.44 -11.45
N PRO A 189 -11.62 11.19 -10.53
CA PRO A 189 -11.85 10.72 -9.17
C PRO A 189 -12.80 9.52 -9.15
N VAL A 190 -12.51 8.52 -8.32
CA VAL A 190 -13.35 7.33 -8.13
C VAL A 190 -13.87 7.28 -6.70
N ALA A 191 -15.19 7.26 -6.55
CA ALA A 191 -15.85 7.14 -5.26
C ALA A 191 -15.72 5.72 -4.69
N LEU A 192 -15.70 5.63 -3.36
CA LEU A 192 -15.61 4.40 -2.59
C LEU A 192 -16.77 4.30 -1.58
N PRO A 193 -17.32 3.08 -1.35
CA PRO A 193 -16.96 1.82 -2.01
C PRO A 193 -17.39 1.77 -3.49
N LEU A 194 -16.79 0.85 -4.26
CA LEU A 194 -17.18 0.64 -5.66
C LEU A 194 -18.58 0.02 -5.72
N SER A 195 -19.37 0.40 -6.73
CA SER A 195 -20.68 -0.22 -7.01
C SER A 195 -20.56 -1.67 -7.49
N GLU A 196 -19.47 -1.99 -8.18
CA GLU A 196 -19.17 -3.32 -8.71
C GLU A 196 -17.64 -3.49 -8.85
N PHE A 197 -17.16 -4.74 -8.84
CA PHE A 197 -15.78 -5.08 -9.12
C PHE A 197 -15.59 -5.44 -10.61
N SER A 198 -14.43 -5.10 -11.17
CA SER A 198 -14.04 -5.45 -12.53
C SER A 198 -13.07 -6.62 -12.55
N ASN A 199 -12.96 -7.29 -13.69
CA ASN A 199 -11.92 -8.30 -13.88
C ASN A 199 -10.59 -7.59 -14.24
N PRO A 200 -9.51 -7.74 -13.46
CA PRO A 200 -8.22 -7.12 -13.77
C PRO A 200 -7.53 -7.68 -15.02
N SER A 201 -8.00 -8.81 -15.55
CA SER A 201 -7.49 -9.46 -16.77
C SER A 201 -8.19 -9.00 -18.04
N LEU A 202 -9.26 -8.20 -17.92
CA LEU A 202 -9.95 -7.52 -19.03
C LEU A 202 -9.48 -6.06 -19.10
#